data_AF-A0A7S2LX71-F1
#
_entry.id   AF-A0A7S2LX71-F1
#
_cell.length_a   1.000
_cell.length_b   1.000
_cell.length_c   1.000
_cell.angle_alpha   90.00
_cell.angle_beta   90.00
_cell.angle_gamma   90.00
#
_symmetry.space_group_name_H-M   'P 1'
#
loop_
_entity.id
_entity.type
_entity.pdbx_description
1 polymer ?
#
loop_
_entity_poly.entity_id
_entity_poly.type
_entity_poly.pdbx_seq_one_letter_code
_entity_poly.pdbx_strand_id
1 'polypeptide(L)'
;VACRHHDSTVVQYLVGLDTTTLDAMDREGNTALHCACLGAEFDTIALLLDKYDAVSVSKRNAQKKLPIDILWDSNAVVNRESVEYTESVFRLLKAYPETVMNIE
;
A
#
# COMPACT_ATOMS: atom_id res chain seq x y z
N VAL A 1 -11.75 12.31 1.67
CA VAL A 1 -10.89 13.06 0.72
C VAL A 1 -9.57 13.35 1.43
N ALA A 2 -8.68 12.36 1.51
CA ALA A 2 -7.36 12.51 2.14
C ALA A 2 -6.19 12.10 1.22
N CYS A 3 -6.45 11.33 0.16
CA CYS A 3 -5.39 10.70 -0.63
C CYS A 3 -4.80 11.58 -1.75
N ARG A 4 -5.02 12.90 -1.77
CA ARG A 4 -4.66 13.73 -2.94
C ARG A 4 -3.69 14.88 -2.68
N HIS A 5 -3.21 15.05 -1.46
CA HIS A 5 -2.17 16.03 -1.16
C HIS A 5 -1.11 15.38 -0.27
N HIS A 6 0.16 15.72 -0.55
CA HIS A 6 1.37 15.37 0.21
C HIS A 6 1.19 15.64 1.71
N ASP A 7 0.59 14.69 2.43
CA ASP A 7 0.37 14.81 3.85
C ASP A 7 0.45 13.40 4.48
N SER A 8 1.63 12.81 4.36
CA SER A 8 2.00 11.53 4.99
C SER A 8 1.74 11.57 6.51
N THR A 9 1.78 12.76 7.12
CA THR A 9 1.43 13.00 8.53
C THR A 9 -0.07 12.87 8.83
N VAL A 10 -0.94 13.24 7.89
CA VAL A 10 -2.41 13.13 8.06
C VAL A 10 -2.87 11.68 7.97
N VAL A 11 -2.22 10.87 7.13
CA VAL A 11 -2.46 9.43 7.06
C VAL A 11 -2.07 8.75 8.37
N GLN A 12 -0.89 9.08 8.94
CA GLN A 12 -0.48 8.56 10.26
C GLN A 12 -1.46 8.95 11.38
N TYR A 13 -2.00 10.17 11.35
CA TYR A 13 -2.93 10.64 12.37
C TYR A 13 -4.33 10.01 12.24
N LEU A 14 -4.86 9.86 11.02
CA LEU A 14 -6.17 9.26 10.77
C LEU A 14 -6.18 7.76 11.02
N VAL A 15 -5.12 7.05 10.62
CA VAL A 15 -4.97 5.60 10.81
C VAL A 15 -4.77 5.24 12.29
N GLY A 16 -4.24 6.16 13.10
CA GLY A 16 -4.15 6.01 14.56
C GLY A 16 -5.47 6.20 15.33
N LEU A 17 -6.49 6.81 14.72
CA LEU A 17 -7.75 7.18 15.38
C LEU A 17 -8.85 6.11 15.28
N ASP A 18 -8.87 5.32 14.20
CA ASP A 18 -9.89 4.27 14.02
C ASP A 18 -9.41 3.21 13.01
N THR A 19 -9.21 1.98 13.49
CA THR A 19 -8.81 0.82 12.66
C THR A 19 -9.86 0.46 11.60
N THR A 20 -11.11 0.89 11.77
CA THR A 20 -12.17 0.65 10.77
C THR A 20 -11.97 1.44 9.48
N THR A 21 -11.12 2.47 9.49
CA THR A 21 -10.81 3.26 8.28
C THR A 21 -9.83 2.58 7.33
N LEU A 22 -9.17 1.51 7.74
CA LEU A 22 -8.13 0.83 6.94
C LEU A 22 -8.70 0.04 5.76
N ASP A 23 -9.91 -0.50 5.93
CA ASP A 23 -10.67 -1.15 4.85
C ASP A 23 -11.48 -0.14 4.02
N ALA A 24 -11.47 1.15 4.40
CA ALA A 24 -12.13 2.18 3.61
C ALA A 24 -11.43 2.30 2.26
N MET A 25 -12.24 2.29 1.21
CA MET A 25 -11.78 2.46 -0.16
C MET A 25 -12.16 3.85 -0.66
N ASP A 26 -11.29 4.45 -1.46
CA ASP A 26 -11.62 5.65 -2.21
C ASP A 26 -12.56 5.34 -3.39
N ARG A 27 -12.85 6.35 -4.22
CA ARG A 27 -13.75 6.20 -5.38
C ARG A 27 -13.25 5.25 -6.45
N GLU A 28 -11.95 4.94 -6.45
CA GLU A 28 -11.30 4.03 -7.38
C GLU A 28 -11.08 2.64 -6.75
N GLY A 29 -11.63 2.39 -5.57
CA GLY A 29 -11.42 1.13 -4.86
C GLY A 29 -10.03 1.03 -4.22
N ASN A 30 -9.26 2.12 -4.17
CA ASN A 30 -7.95 2.10 -3.54
C ASN A 30 -8.12 2.12 -2.02
N THR A 31 -7.50 1.15 -1.36
CA THR A 31 -7.31 1.14 0.10
C THR A 31 -6.17 2.07 0.49
N ALA A 32 -5.98 2.31 1.79
CA ALA A 32 -4.84 3.09 2.29
C ALA A 32 -3.50 2.54 1.78
N LEU A 33 -3.37 1.21 1.70
CA LEU A 33 -2.15 0.56 1.21
C LEU A 33 -1.92 0.80 -0.30
N HIS A 34 -2.98 0.85 -1.12
CA HIS A 34 -2.85 1.24 -2.54
C HIS A 34 -2.33 2.67 -2.66
N CYS A 35 -2.88 3.61 -1.87
CA CYS A 35 -2.46 5.00 -1.90
C CYS A 35 -0.99 5.17 -1.46
N ALA A 36 -0.56 4.47 -0.40
CA ALA A 36 0.83 4.47 0.05
C ALA A 36 1.78 3.92 -1.03
N CYS A 37 1.38 2.81 -1.70
CA CYS A 37 2.12 2.24 -2.82
C CYS A 37 2.20 3.20 -4.01
N LEU A 38 1.11 3.90 -4.33
CA LEU A 38 1.06 4.87 -5.42
C LEU A 38 2.03 6.03 -5.17
N GLY A 39 2.10 6.51 -3.92
CA GLY A 39 3.00 7.59 -3.52
C GLY A 39 4.45 7.18 -3.25
N ALA A 40 4.78 5.88 -3.34
CA ALA A 40 6.05 5.33 -2.88
C ALA A 40 6.40 5.72 -1.43
N GLU A 41 5.38 5.81 -0.56
CA GLU A 41 5.54 6.17 0.84
C GLU A 41 5.98 4.94 1.66
N PHE A 42 7.26 4.57 1.58
CA PHE A 42 7.79 3.34 2.16
C PHE A 42 7.56 3.24 3.69
N ASP A 43 7.69 4.34 4.43
CA ASP A 43 7.40 4.37 5.87
C ASP A 43 5.93 4.06 6.17
N THR A 44 5.01 4.62 5.36
CA THR A 44 3.57 4.37 5.47
C THR A 44 3.26 2.91 5.11
N ILE A 45 3.90 2.35 4.10
CA ILE A 45 3.76 0.92 3.72
C ILE A 45 4.20 0.03 4.89
N ALA A 46 5.38 0.27 5.46
CA ALA A 46 5.89 -0.49 6.59
C ALA A 46 4.95 -0.40 7.81
N LEU A 47 4.50 0.81 8.15
CA LEU A 47 3.58 1.04 9.25
C LEU A 47 2.25 0.30 9.04
N LEU A 48 1.69 0.35 7.83
CA LEU A 48 0.42 -0.31 7.52
C LEU A 48 0.53 -1.84 7.61
N LEU A 49 1.63 -2.41 7.13
CA LEU A 49 1.86 -3.85 7.17
C LEU A 49 2.15 -4.36 8.59
N ASP A 50 2.92 -3.60 9.38
CA ASP A 50 3.34 -4.03 10.71
C ASP A 50 2.27 -3.86 11.79
N LYS A 51 1.51 -2.75 11.76
CA LYS A 51 0.54 -2.43 12.82
C LYS A 51 -0.84 -2.98 12.58
N TYR A 52 -1.18 -3.29 11.33
CA TYR A 52 -2.53 -3.66 10.95
C TYR A 52 -2.58 -4.99 10.20
N ASP A 53 -1.65 -5.89 10.52
CA ASP A 53 -1.63 -7.29 10.07
C ASP A 53 -1.86 -7.46 8.56
N ALA A 54 -1.21 -6.60 7.77
CA ALA A 54 -1.36 -6.54 6.32
C ALA A 54 -2.81 -6.46 5.81
N VAL A 55 -3.71 -5.83 6.57
CA VAL A 55 -5.08 -5.55 6.13
C VAL A 55 -5.02 -4.91 4.74
N SER A 56 -5.84 -5.46 3.84
CA SER A 56 -5.98 -5.04 2.45
C SER A 56 -4.84 -5.36 1.46
N VAL A 57 -3.80 -6.13 1.84
CA VAL A 57 -2.74 -6.56 0.90
C VAL A 57 -3.26 -7.39 -0.28
N SER A 58 -4.33 -8.16 -0.07
CA SER A 58 -4.98 -8.99 -1.10
C SER A 58 -6.17 -8.30 -1.79
N LYS A 59 -6.55 -7.10 -1.35
CA LYS A 59 -7.68 -6.37 -1.93
C LYS A 59 -7.26 -5.82 -3.29
N ARG A 60 -8.14 -6.00 -4.27
CA ARG A 60 -7.97 -5.42 -5.60
C ARG A 60 -8.81 -4.16 -5.71
N ASN A 61 -8.24 -3.11 -6.28
CA ASN A 61 -8.98 -1.87 -6.57
C ASN A 61 -9.94 -2.05 -7.78
N ALA A 62 -10.60 -0.97 -8.20
CA ALA A 62 -11.56 -1.02 -9.32
C ALA A 62 -10.92 -1.45 -10.65
N GLN A 63 -9.61 -1.24 -10.81
CA GLN A 63 -8.80 -1.69 -11.95
C GLN A 63 -8.28 -3.13 -11.78
N LYS A 64 -8.73 -3.84 -10.75
CA LYS A 64 -8.30 -5.20 -10.38
C LYS A 64 -6.83 -5.30 -9.98
N LYS A 65 -6.17 -4.20 -9.61
CA LYS A 65 -4.77 -4.19 -9.19
C LYS A 65 -4.64 -4.38 -7.69
N LEU A 66 -3.64 -5.15 -7.26
CA LEU A 66 -3.22 -5.24 -5.88
C LEU A 66 -2.36 -4.02 -5.50
N PRO A 67 -2.12 -3.77 -4.20
CA PRO A 67 -1.21 -2.71 -3.77
C PRO A 67 0.21 -2.87 -4.35
N ILE A 68 0.73 -4.09 -4.45
CA ILE A 68 2.05 -4.34 -5.05
C ILE A 68 2.09 -4.01 -6.55
N ASP A 69 1.00 -4.27 -7.29
CA ASP A 69 0.88 -3.89 -8.71
C ASP A 69 0.96 -2.36 -8.83
N ILE A 70 0.32 -1.63 -7.92
CA ILE A 70 0.40 -0.17 -7.87
C ILE A 70 1.81 0.31 -7.55
N LEU A 71 2.52 -0.33 -6.62
CA LEU A 71 3.90 0.04 -6.29
C LEU A 71 4.83 -0.15 -7.50
N TRP A 72 4.65 -1.25 -8.24
CA TRP A 72 5.43 -1.51 -9.45
C TRP A 72 5.11 -0.55 -10.59
N ASP A 73 3.87 -0.11 -10.74
CA ASP A 73 3.46 0.85 -11.77
C ASP A 73 3.69 2.32 -11.37
N SER A 74 4.06 2.58 -10.11
CA SER A 74 4.21 3.95 -9.61
C SER A 74 5.40 4.68 -10.23
N ASN A 75 5.12 5.88 -10.75
CA ASN A 75 6.14 6.84 -11.18
C ASN A 75 6.80 7.60 -10.02
N ALA A 76 6.29 7.46 -8.79
CA ALA A 76 6.88 8.08 -7.60
C ALA A 76 8.13 7.33 -7.11
N VAL A 77 8.34 6.08 -7.54
CA VAL A 77 9.53 5.30 -7.21
C VAL A 77 10.73 5.82 -8.00
N VAL A 78 11.56 6.63 -7.35
CA VAL A 78 12.76 7.22 -7.96
C VAL A 78 13.89 6.20 -8.10
N ASN A 79 14.07 5.32 -7.12
CA ASN A 79 15.15 4.34 -7.09
C ASN A 79 14.64 2.94 -6.74
N ARG A 80 14.59 2.05 -7.75
CA ARG A 80 14.15 0.65 -7.60
C ARG A 80 15.22 -0.29 -7.03
N GLU A 81 16.43 0.20 -6.84
CA GLU A 81 17.52 -0.53 -6.18
C GLU A 81 17.69 -0.10 -4.72
N SER A 82 16.86 0.85 -4.26
CA SER A 82 16.91 1.31 -2.87
C SER A 82 16.51 0.21 -1.88
N VAL A 83 17.04 0.31 -0.66
CA VAL A 83 16.74 -0.62 0.42
C VAL A 83 15.26 -0.54 0.77
N GLU A 84 14.72 0.69 0.82
CA GLU A 84 13.34 0.99 1.18
C GLU A 84 12.35 0.40 0.17
N TYR A 85 12.63 0.51 -1.12
CA TYR A 85 11.83 -0.13 -2.17
C TYR A 85 11.89 -1.66 -2.06
N THR A 86 13.09 -2.21 -1.97
CA THR A 86 13.30 -3.67 -1.91
C THR A 86 12.63 -4.27 -0.67
N GLU A 87 12.76 -3.59 0.47
CA GLU A 87 12.11 -3.95 1.73
C GLU A 87 10.59 -3.88 1.61
N SER A 88 10.04 -2.82 1.03
CA SER A 88 8.59 -2.69 0.84
C SER A 88 8.03 -3.79 -0.06
N VAL A 89 8.70 -4.11 -1.17
CA VAL A 89 8.35 -5.24 -2.04
C VAL A 89 8.39 -6.56 -1.26
N PHE A 90 9.46 -6.80 -0.50
CA PHE A 90 9.59 -8.01 0.31
C PHE A 90 8.47 -8.14 1.34
N ARG A 91 8.13 -7.05 2.05
CA ARG A 91 7.06 -7.03 3.04
C ARG A 91 5.70 -7.31 2.40
N LEU A 92 5.40 -6.72 1.24
CA LEU A 92 4.17 -6.97 0.48
C LEU A 92 4.06 -8.42 0.01
N LEU A 93 5.14 -9.00 -0.54
CA LEU A 93 5.17 -10.40 -0.96
C LEU A 93 5.03 -11.36 0.22
N LYS A 94 5.71 -11.07 1.35
CA LYS A 94 5.61 -11.86 2.58
C LYS A 94 4.19 -11.84 3.13
N ALA A 95 3.53 -10.69 3.08
CA ALA A 95 2.16 -10.51 3.54
C ALA A 95 1.12 -11.20 2.64
N TYR A 96 1.39 -11.31 1.33
CA TYR A 96 0.52 -12.04 0.40
C TYR A 96 1.32 -12.84 -0.64
N PRO A 97 1.82 -14.04 -0.27
CA PRO A 97 2.66 -14.87 -1.14
C PRO A 97 1.93 -15.41 -2.37
N GLU A 98 0.60 -15.45 -2.35
CA GLU A 98 -0.23 -15.93 -3.47
C GLU A 98 -0.10 -15.05 -4.73
N THR A 99 0.41 -13.82 -4.60
CA THR A 99 0.74 -12.95 -5.74
C THR A 99 1.66 -13.60 -6.77
N VAL A 100 2.53 -14.52 -6.34
CA VAL A 100 3.50 -15.23 -7.20
C VAL A 100 3.13 -16.69 -7.47
N MET A 101 2.03 -17.22 -6.90
CA MET A 101 1.65 -18.63 -7.05
C MET A 101 0.63 -18.90 -8.17
N ASN A 102 0.05 -17.88 -8.80
CA ASN A 102 -0.90 -18.04 -9.91
C ASN A 102 -0.25 -18.04 -11.30
N ILE A 103 0.99 -18.53 -11.41
CA ILE A 103 1.62 -18.82 -12.71
C ILE A 103 1.32 -20.28 -13.05
N GLU A 104 0.09 -20.58 -13.48
CA GLU A 104 -0.24 -21.82 -14.20
C GLU A 104 -0.47 -21.53 -15.69
#